data_AF-A0A1V5QID1-F1
#
_entry.id   AF-A0A1V5QID1-F1
#
_cell.length_a   1.000
_cell.length_b   1.000
_cell.length_c   1.000
_cell.angle_alpha   90.00
_cell.angle_beta   90.00
_cell.angle_gamma   90.00
#
_symmetry.space_group_name_H-M   'P 1'
#
loop_
_entity.id
_entity.type
_entity.pdbx_description
1 polymer ?
#
loop_
_entity_poly.entity_id
_entity_poly.type
_entity_poly.pdbx_seq_one_letter_code
_entity_poly.pdbx_strand_id
1 'polypeptide(L)'
;MALSSKQKREMFRRTFGAELLPAGFIFKQDRFVRVRPGQVLLGVGMDLSPSGGCYICFGAIPLCAGIDRKIENFPQRVDPFMLRGDDPILEEAGGILMSGFESRFEMQRRTFFEKIYPRFSEIRDVDGLLAFQEWVDSVLGYRGNLGLTMSECIQTGRHEKAREIAFLLLESVEKTRQSYLDAAAYNVKYAKNEAQAKMFSGLYDEHLRRLNVDAEHLKKRIAMIDAAQYDLLREEIDRNIGMSTKVLAELYPEFY
;
A
#
# COMPACT_ATOMS: atom_id res chain seq x y z
N MET A 1 6.83 8.85 32.84
CA MET A 1 7.42 7.55 32.44
C MET A 1 7.07 7.30 30.98
N ALA A 2 8.03 6.88 30.15
CA ALA A 2 7.76 6.56 28.75
C ALA A 2 6.98 5.24 28.63
N LEU A 3 5.94 5.20 27.80
CA LEU A 3 5.15 4.00 27.56
C LEU A 3 5.99 2.93 26.83
N SER A 4 5.87 1.69 27.26
CA SER A 4 6.42 0.53 26.55
C SER A 4 5.68 0.29 25.22
N SER A 5 6.31 -0.42 24.28
CA SER A 5 5.67 -0.80 23.01
C SER A 5 4.36 -1.57 23.21
N LYS A 6 4.28 -2.42 24.25
CA LYS A 6 3.07 -3.14 24.60
C LYS A 6 1.95 -2.20 25.04
N GLN A 7 2.25 -1.23 25.90
CA GLN A 7 1.27 -0.23 26.34
C GLN A 7 0.78 0.65 25.19
N LYS A 8 1.67 1.04 24.27
CA LYS A 8 1.33 1.79 23.07
C LYS A 8 0.36 1.03 22.16
N ARG A 9 0.64 -0.25 21.89
CA ARG A 9 -0.24 -1.13 21.09
C ARG A 9 -1.59 -1.34 21.75
N GLU A 10 -1.62 -1.52 23.07
CA GLU A 10 -2.88 -1.66 23.80
C GLU A 10 -3.72 -0.37 23.76
N MET A 11 -3.07 0.80 23.85
CA MET A 11 -3.76 2.08 23.68
C MET A 11 -4.38 2.20 22.28
N PHE A 12 -3.64 1.84 21.23
CA PHE A 12 -4.17 1.78 19.87
C PHE A 12 -5.38 0.86 19.78
N ARG A 13 -5.25 -0.40 20.23
CA ARG A 13 -6.32 -1.39 20.23
C ARG A 13 -7.57 -0.87 20.94
N ARG A 14 -7.44 -0.30 22.13
CA ARG A 14 -8.59 0.19 22.90
C ARG A 14 -9.25 1.39 22.24
N THR A 15 -8.45 2.36 21.81
CA THR A 15 -8.95 3.66 21.35
C THR A 15 -9.57 3.55 19.96
N PHE A 16 -8.87 2.94 19.01
CA PHE A 16 -9.43 2.69 17.67
C PHE A 16 -10.53 1.62 17.72
N GLY A 17 -10.43 0.65 18.63
CA GLY A 17 -11.44 -0.39 18.78
C GLY A 17 -12.82 0.13 19.17
N ALA A 18 -12.88 1.22 19.94
CA ALA A 18 -14.14 1.86 20.32
C ALA A 18 -14.96 2.35 19.10
N GLU A 19 -14.27 2.76 18.04
CA GLU A 19 -14.90 3.29 16.82
C GLU A 19 -14.99 2.22 15.70
N LEU A 20 -13.94 1.42 15.52
CA LEU A 20 -13.84 0.47 14.42
C LEU A 20 -14.60 -0.84 14.65
N LEU A 21 -14.66 -1.36 15.88
CA LEU A 21 -15.36 -2.62 16.15
C LEU A 21 -16.88 -2.49 15.89
N PRO A 22 -17.58 -1.44 16.37
CA PRO A 22 -19.00 -1.24 16.03
C PRO A 22 -19.25 -1.06 14.53
N ALA A 23 -18.26 -0.56 13.78
CA ALA A 23 -18.34 -0.42 12.34
C ALA A 23 -18.10 -1.73 11.57
N GLY A 24 -17.91 -2.86 12.25
CA GLY A 24 -17.74 -4.18 11.64
C GLY A 24 -16.31 -4.52 11.25
N PHE A 25 -15.31 -3.84 11.82
CA PHE A 25 -13.93 -4.33 11.77
C PHE A 25 -13.71 -5.39 12.86
N ILE A 26 -12.75 -6.28 12.64
CA ILE A 26 -12.19 -7.17 13.68
C ILE A 26 -10.75 -6.78 13.96
N PHE A 27 -10.27 -7.07 15.18
CA PHE A 27 -8.86 -6.88 15.54
C PHE A 27 -8.12 -8.21 15.49
N LYS A 28 -7.13 -8.33 14.59
CA LYS A 28 -6.33 -9.55 14.39
C LYS A 28 -4.92 -9.16 13.96
N GLN A 29 -3.88 -9.84 14.44
CA GLN A 29 -2.48 -9.56 14.07
C GLN A 29 -2.09 -8.07 14.22
N ASP A 30 -2.43 -7.46 15.35
CA ASP A 30 -2.15 -6.06 15.71
C ASP A 30 -2.77 -4.99 14.79
N ARG A 31 -3.83 -5.33 14.07
CA ARG A 31 -4.52 -4.43 13.13
C ARG A 31 -6.02 -4.64 13.15
N PHE A 32 -6.75 -3.59 12.78
CA PHE A 32 -8.17 -3.67 12.46
C PHE A 32 -8.32 -3.99 10.98
N VAL A 33 -9.17 -4.96 10.67
CA VAL A 33 -9.46 -5.37 9.30
C VAL A 33 -10.95 -5.51 9.09
N ARG A 34 -11.39 -5.21 7.87
CA ARG A 34 -12.75 -5.45 7.42
C ARG A 34 -12.71 -5.96 5.99
N VAL A 35 -13.30 -7.13 5.77
CA VAL A 35 -13.39 -7.72 4.44
C VAL A 35 -14.73 -7.32 3.80
N ARG A 36 -14.67 -6.89 2.54
CA ARG A 36 -15.80 -6.84 1.62
C ARG A 36 -15.64 -8.04 0.66
N PRO A 37 -16.35 -9.15 0.89
CA PRO A 37 -16.11 -10.39 0.15
C PRO A 37 -16.14 -10.17 -1.36
N GLY A 38 -15.15 -10.73 -2.07
CA GLY A 38 -14.99 -10.60 -3.52
C GLY A 38 -14.54 -9.22 -4.03
N GLN A 39 -14.37 -8.22 -3.15
CA GLN A 39 -14.15 -6.84 -3.56
C GLN A 39 -12.84 -6.27 -3.00
N VAL A 40 -12.84 -5.91 -1.71
CA VAL A 40 -11.73 -5.18 -1.08
C VAL A 40 -11.50 -5.66 0.36
N LEU A 41 -10.25 -5.60 0.79
CA LEU A 41 -9.85 -5.69 2.18
C LEU A 41 -9.51 -4.29 2.68
N LEU A 42 -10.21 -3.81 3.69
CA LEU A 42 -9.86 -2.58 4.41
C LEU A 42 -9.01 -2.93 5.62
N GLY A 43 -8.03 -2.09 5.95
CA GLY A 43 -7.39 -2.20 7.24
C GLY A 43 -6.76 -0.92 7.76
N VAL A 44 -6.60 -0.93 9.08
CA VAL A 44 -6.06 0.15 9.89
C VAL A 44 -5.10 -0.47 10.90
N GLY A 45 -3.88 0.05 10.99
CA GLY A 45 -2.82 -0.45 11.85
C GLY A 45 -2.02 0.70 12.46
N MET A 46 -1.00 0.33 13.23
CA MET A 46 -0.07 1.28 13.81
C MET A 46 1.36 0.73 13.72
N ASP A 47 2.23 1.50 13.08
CA ASP A 47 3.68 1.29 13.11
C ASP A 47 4.28 2.07 14.27
N LEU A 48 5.23 1.47 14.98
CA LEU A 48 6.03 2.15 16.00
C LEU A 48 7.35 2.60 15.39
N SER A 49 7.70 3.87 15.53
CA SER A 49 8.98 4.38 15.03
C SER A 49 10.12 4.02 16.00
N PRO A 50 11.36 3.83 15.50
CA PRO A 50 12.54 3.66 16.36
C PRO A 50 12.76 4.85 17.32
N SER A 51 12.33 6.04 16.93
CA SER A 51 12.36 7.26 17.75
C SER A 51 11.32 7.29 18.89
N GLY A 52 10.52 6.23 19.04
CA GLY A 52 9.53 6.10 20.11
C GLY A 52 8.15 6.71 19.81
N GLY A 53 7.94 7.25 18.61
CA GLY A 53 6.65 7.72 18.11
C GLY A 53 5.82 6.59 17.46
N CYS A 54 4.79 6.97 16.72
CA CYS A 54 3.95 6.06 15.96
C CYS A 54 3.48 6.66 14.64
N TYR A 55 3.04 5.79 13.74
CA TYR A 55 2.32 6.13 12.52
C TYR A 55 1.05 5.29 12.45
N ILE A 56 -0.11 5.93 12.35
CA ILE A 56 -1.36 5.26 12.02
C ILE A 56 -1.31 4.95 10.52
N CYS A 57 -1.38 3.68 10.19
CA CYS A 57 -1.36 3.18 8.82
C CYS A 57 -2.77 2.76 8.44
N PHE A 58 -3.18 3.00 7.20
CA PHE A 58 -4.47 2.57 6.69
C PHE A 58 -4.37 2.24 5.21
N GLY A 59 -5.38 1.58 4.68
CA GLY A 59 -5.47 1.34 3.26
C GLY A 59 -6.49 0.28 2.91
N ALA A 60 -6.74 0.19 1.63
CA ALA A 60 -7.65 -0.77 1.03
C ALA A 60 -6.88 -1.54 -0.05
N ILE A 61 -7.01 -2.86 -0.04
CA ILE A 61 -6.36 -3.76 -0.98
C ILE A 61 -7.46 -4.43 -1.79
N PRO A 62 -7.50 -4.24 -3.12
CA PRO A 62 -8.50 -4.88 -3.96
C PRO A 62 -8.17 -6.38 -4.11
N LEU A 63 -9.18 -7.25 -4.04
CA LEU A 63 -8.99 -8.68 -4.22
C LEU A 63 -8.55 -9.03 -5.65
N CYS A 64 -8.84 -8.17 -6.63
CA CYS A 64 -8.40 -8.35 -8.01
C CYS A 64 -6.90 -8.18 -8.23
N ALA A 65 -6.17 -7.61 -7.26
CA ALA A 65 -4.71 -7.54 -7.30
C ALA A 65 -4.03 -8.85 -6.88
N GLY A 66 -4.78 -9.80 -6.30
CA GLY A 66 -4.25 -11.10 -5.88
C GLY A 66 -3.50 -11.02 -4.55
N ILE A 67 -4.18 -11.36 -3.46
CA ILE A 67 -3.61 -11.48 -2.11
C ILE A 67 -3.13 -12.92 -1.93
N ASP A 68 -1.81 -13.13 -1.84
CA ASP A 68 -1.21 -14.44 -1.97
C ASP A 68 -0.93 -15.16 -0.65
N ARG A 69 -0.60 -14.44 0.44
CA ARG A 69 -0.54 -14.93 1.86
C ARG A 69 -0.13 -13.87 2.89
N LYS A 70 0.46 -12.74 2.47
CA LYS A 70 1.00 -11.75 3.43
C LYS A 70 0.49 -10.34 3.17
N ILE A 71 -0.34 -9.86 4.09
CA ILE A 71 -0.62 -8.43 4.22
C ILE A 71 0.38 -7.92 5.26
N GLU A 72 1.58 -7.54 4.85
CA GLU A 72 2.61 -7.11 5.81
C GLU A 72 2.26 -5.74 6.38
N ASN A 73 1.95 -4.77 5.54
CA ASN A 73 1.57 -3.41 5.92
C ASN A 73 0.47 -2.85 5.01
N PHE A 74 -0.23 -1.82 5.47
CA PHE A 74 -1.12 -1.02 4.63
C PHE A 74 -0.35 0.13 3.99
N PRO A 75 -0.69 0.51 2.74
CA PRO A 75 0.14 1.40 1.93
C PRO A 75 0.21 2.83 2.49
N GLN A 76 -0.86 3.33 3.13
CA GLN A 76 -0.98 4.73 3.49
C GLN A 76 -0.67 4.97 4.96
N ARG A 77 -0.07 6.12 5.25
CA ARG A 77 0.17 6.62 6.59
C ARG A 77 -0.60 7.93 6.77
N VAL A 78 -1.12 8.13 7.97
CA VAL A 78 -1.66 9.44 8.35
C VAL A 78 -0.48 10.39 8.51
N ASP A 79 -0.33 11.28 7.53
CA ASP A 79 0.61 12.39 7.61
C ASP A 79 -0.17 13.70 7.75
N PRO A 80 -0.25 14.27 8.96
CA PRO A 80 -0.95 15.54 9.20
C PRO A 80 -0.40 16.70 8.37
N PHE A 81 0.89 16.68 8.01
CA PHE A 81 1.52 17.74 7.22
C PHE A 81 1.19 17.67 5.73
N MET A 82 0.66 16.54 5.27
CA MET A 82 0.26 16.34 3.88
C MET A 82 -1.20 16.75 3.63
N LEU A 83 -1.95 17.16 4.66
CA LEU A 83 -3.25 17.79 4.48
C LEU A 83 -3.04 19.13 3.75
N ARG A 84 -3.48 19.22 2.49
CA ARG A 84 -3.40 20.46 1.71
C ARG A 84 -4.54 21.42 2.11
N GLY A 85 -4.21 22.66 2.47
CA GLY A 85 -5.16 23.75 2.74
C GLY A 85 -4.92 24.50 4.06
N ASP A 86 -5.75 25.50 4.36
CA ASP A 86 -5.75 26.25 5.64
C ASP A 86 -6.45 25.42 6.75
N ASP A 87 -5.90 24.26 7.10
CA ASP A 87 -6.48 23.42 8.16
C ASP A 87 -5.90 23.80 9.54
N PRO A 88 -6.71 24.10 10.56
CA PRO A 88 -6.25 24.41 11.92
C PRO A 88 -5.35 23.32 12.53
N ILE A 89 -5.48 22.07 12.09
CA ILE A 89 -4.62 20.95 12.53
C ILE A 89 -3.16 21.17 12.11
N LEU A 90 -2.90 21.90 11.02
CA LEU A 90 -1.55 22.19 10.53
C LEU A 90 -0.80 23.22 11.38
N GLU A 91 -1.51 24.19 11.95
CA GLU A 91 -0.93 25.17 12.88
C GLU A 91 -0.43 24.49 14.17
N GLU A 92 -1.17 23.49 14.66
CA GLU A 92 -0.74 22.65 15.79
C GLU A 92 0.42 21.71 15.41
N ALA A 93 0.45 21.20 14.18
CA ALA A 93 1.42 20.20 13.74
C ALA A 93 2.88 20.69 13.78
N GLY A 94 3.13 21.99 13.54
CA GLY A 94 4.47 22.59 13.54
C GLY A 94 5.26 22.41 14.86
N GLY A 95 4.56 22.28 16.00
CA GLY A 95 5.17 22.00 17.31
C GLY A 95 5.28 20.51 17.67
N ILE A 96 4.59 19.63 16.93
CA ILE A 96 4.34 18.23 17.32
C ILE A 96 5.43 17.27 16.84
N LEU A 97 6.27 17.65 15.87
CA LEU A 97 7.46 16.86 15.48
C LEU A 97 8.46 16.70 16.65
N MET A 98 8.37 17.53 17.69
CA MET A 98 9.15 17.41 18.93
C MET A 98 8.39 16.77 20.11
N SER A 99 7.13 16.37 19.91
CA SER A 99 6.27 15.84 20.97
C SER A 99 6.41 14.32 21.16
N GLY A 100 6.05 13.85 22.37
CA GLY A 100 6.04 12.44 22.74
C GLY A 100 4.95 11.62 22.04
N PHE A 101 4.96 10.30 22.25
CA PHE A 101 4.03 9.35 21.63
C PHE A 101 2.56 9.77 21.73
N GLU A 102 2.09 10.19 22.91
CA GLU A 102 0.67 10.45 23.16
C GLU A 102 0.13 11.60 22.30
N SER A 103 0.87 12.71 22.21
CA SER A 103 0.50 13.85 21.37
C SER A 103 0.44 13.48 19.88
N ARG A 104 1.44 12.74 19.40
CA ARG A 104 1.45 12.27 18.00
C ARG A 104 0.34 11.27 17.70
N PHE A 105 0.06 10.38 18.65
CA PHE A 105 -1.00 9.38 18.55
C PHE A 105 -2.37 10.05 18.48
N GLU A 106 -2.64 11.00 19.38
CA GLU A 106 -3.93 11.70 19.43
C GLU A 106 -4.18 12.57 18.20
N MET A 107 -3.16 13.29 17.73
CA MET A 107 -3.25 14.05 16.49
C MET A 107 -3.59 13.13 15.30
N GLN A 108 -2.84 12.05 15.10
CA GLN A 108 -3.12 11.12 13.99
C GLN A 108 -4.47 10.41 14.14
N ARG A 109 -4.90 10.11 15.37
CA ARG A 109 -6.24 9.58 15.65
C ARG A 109 -7.31 10.56 15.18
N ARG A 110 -7.24 11.82 15.59
CA ARG A 110 -8.19 12.87 15.18
C ARG A 110 -8.17 13.06 13.67
N THR A 111 -6.99 13.21 13.06
CA THR A 111 -6.89 13.32 11.60
C THR A 111 -7.52 12.13 10.89
N PHE A 112 -7.26 10.91 11.36
CA PHE A 112 -7.86 9.72 10.78
C PHE A 112 -9.37 9.74 10.88
N PHE A 113 -9.93 9.85 12.08
CA PHE A 113 -11.38 9.73 12.27
C PHE A 113 -12.18 10.94 11.74
N GLU A 114 -11.63 12.15 11.82
CA GLU A 114 -12.33 13.37 11.38
C GLU A 114 -12.23 13.59 9.87
N LYS A 115 -11.13 13.19 9.21
CA LYS A 115 -10.88 13.54 7.79
C LYS A 115 -10.91 12.33 6.85
N ILE A 116 -10.33 11.21 7.27
CA ILE A 116 -10.07 10.05 6.40
C ILE A 116 -11.17 8.99 6.53
N TYR A 117 -11.51 8.64 7.77
CA TYR A 117 -12.42 7.55 8.11
C TYR A 117 -13.80 7.67 7.48
N PRO A 118 -14.45 8.85 7.39
CA PRO A 118 -15.79 8.97 6.81
C PRO A 118 -15.84 8.38 5.39
N ARG A 119 -14.87 8.75 4.54
CA ARG A 119 -14.76 8.21 3.17
C ARG A 119 -14.21 6.79 3.13
N PHE A 120 -13.21 6.49 3.95
CA PHE A 120 -12.58 5.17 4.00
C PHE A 120 -13.58 4.07 4.38
N SER A 121 -14.50 4.36 5.30
CA SER A 121 -15.51 3.41 5.79
C SER A 121 -16.61 3.09 4.76
N GLU A 122 -16.82 3.99 3.80
CA GLU A 122 -17.81 3.87 2.73
C GLU A 122 -17.35 2.98 1.57
N ILE A 123 -16.06 2.63 1.52
CA ILE A 123 -15.52 1.74 0.49
C ILE A 123 -16.17 0.35 0.60
N ARG A 124 -16.88 -0.05 -0.44
CA ARG A 124 -17.59 -1.34 -0.55
C ARG A 124 -17.06 -2.22 -1.68
N ASP A 125 -16.58 -1.58 -2.74
CA ASP A 125 -16.16 -2.18 -3.99
C ASP A 125 -14.93 -1.46 -4.56
N VAL A 126 -14.48 -1.93 -5.72
CA VAL A 126 -13.29 -1.41 -6.40
C VAL A 126 -13.52 -0.03 -7.01
N ASP A 127 -14.74 0.30 -7.45
CA ASP A 127 -15.06 1.66 -7.91
C ASP A 127 -14.98 2.67 -6.77
N GLY A 128 -15.53 2.33 -5.59
CA GLY A 128 -15.39 3.15 -4.39
C GLY A 128 -13.94 3.30 -3.93
N LEU A 129 -13.11 2.27 -4.14
CA LEU A 129 -11.68 2.33 -3.86
C LEU A 129 -10.96 3.29 -4.82
N LEU A 130 -11.22 3.21 -6.13
CA LEU A 130 -10.66 4.14 -7.10
C LEU A 130 -11.01 5.59 -6.77
N ALA A 131 -12.29 5.86 -6.46
CA ALA A 131 -12.73 7.20 -6.05
C ALA A 131 -12.03 7.67 -4.77
N PHE A 132 -11.84 6.77 -3.80
CA PHE A 132 -11.09 7.09 -2.58
C PHE A 132 -9.61 7.39 -2.87
N GLN A 133 -8.96 6.63 -3.75
CA GLN A 133 -7.56 6.86 -4.14
C GLN A 133 -7.37 8.20 -4.86
N GLU A 134 -8.27 8.55 -5.78
CA GLU A 134 -8.28 9.86 -6.45
C GLU A 134 -8.42 11.00 -5.43
N TRP A 135 -9.32 10.84 -4.46
CA TRP A 135 -9.45 11.81 -3.36
C TRP A 135 -8.18 11.90 -2.50
N VAL A 136 -7.60 10.75 -2.11
CA VAL A 136 -6.36 10.70 -1.31
C VAL A 136 -5.20 11.37 -2.04
N ASP A 137 -5.02 11.15 -3.35
CA ASP A 137 -3.96 11.82 -4.12
C ASP A 137 -4.17 13.34 -4.16
N SER A 138 -5.42 13.78 -4.35
CA SER A 138 -5.74 15.21 -4.41
C SER A 138 -5.53 15.94 -3.07
N VAL A 139 -5.90 15.31 -1.96
CA VAL A 139 -5.96 15.94 -0.63
C VAL A 139 -4.71 15.67 0.19
N LEU A 140 -4.20 14.44 0.15
CA LEU A 140 -3.04 13.99 0.94
C LEU A 140 -1.77 13.90 0.10
N GLY A 141 -1.81 14.18 -1.20
CA GLY A 141 -0.64 14.09 -2.08
C GLY A 141 -0.01 12.69 -2.15
N TYR A 142 -0.76 11.67 -1.72
CA TYR A 142 -0.28 10.29 -1.70
C TYR A 142 -0.68 9.61 -3.00
N ARG A 143 0.31 9.32 -3.84
CA ARG A 143 0.07 8.46 -5.00
C ARG A 143 -0.12 7.03 -4.53
N GLY A 144 -1.28 6.46 -4.86
CA GLY A 144 -1.61 5.06 -4.62
C GLY A 144 -0.56 4.10 -5.20
N ASN A 145 -0.60 2.84 -4.77
CA ASN A 145 0.21 1.80 -5.39
C ASN A 145 -0.32 1.54 -6.80
N LEU A 146 0.39 2.08 -7.81
CA LEU A 146 0.03 1.99 -9.22
C LEU A 146 -0.20 0.54 -9.69
N GLY A 147 0.50 -0.45 -9.12
CA GLY A 147 0.25 -1.85 -9.45
C GLY A 147 -1.14 -2.35 -9.02
N LEU A 148 -1.61 -1.89 -7.85
CA LEU A 148 -2.97 -2.16 -7.38
C LEU A 148 -3.98 -1.41 -8.26
N THR A 149 -3.77 -0.10 -8.47
CA THR A 149 -4.65 0.76 -9.28
C THR A 149 -4.80 0.27 -10.71
N MET A 150 -3.76 -0.29 -11.33
CA MET A 150 -3.88 -0.93 -12.65
C MET A 150 -4.86 -2.10 -12.64
N SER A 151 -4.80 -2.97 -11.64
CA SER A 151 -5.69 -4.15 -11.54
C SER A 151 -7.14 -3.71 -11.26
N GLU A 152 -7.31 -2.66 -10.46
CA GLU A 152 -8.60 -2.01 -10.22
C GLU A 152 -9.20 -1.47 -11.53
N CYS A 153 -8.41 -0.73 -12.32
CA CYS A 153 -8.83 -0.21 -13.61
C CYS A 153 -9.22 -1.31 -14.60
N ILE A 154 -8.49 -2.44 -14.61
CA ILE A 154 -8.85 -3.60 -15.45
C ILE A 154 -10.21 -4.16 -15.02
N GLN A 155 -10.43 -4.36 -13.71
CA GLN A 155 -11.69 -4.90 -13.20
C GLN A 155 -12.89 -4.01 -13.53
N THR A 156 -12.74 -2.69 -13.45
CA THR A 156 -13.83 -1.73 -13.69
C THR A 156 -13.94 -1.32 -15.17
N GLY A 157 -13.22 -1.97 -16.08
CA GLY A 157 -13.28 -1.68 -17.52
C GLY A 157 -12.58 -0.37 -17.97
N ARG A 158 -11.81 0.27 -17.09
CA ARG A 158 -11.04 1.50 -17.39
C ARG A 158 -9.71 1.14 -18.10
N HIS A 159 -9.79 0.43 -19.23
CA HIS A 159 -8.63 -0.18 -19.89
C HIS A 159 -7.57 0.83 -20.37
N GLU A 160 -7.99 1.97 -20.91
CA GLU A 160 -7.04 3.04 -21.29
C GLU A 160 -6.26 3.55 -20.08
N LYS A 161 -6.91 3.69 -18.92
CA LYS A 161 -6.23 4.10 -17.70
C LYS A 161 -5.27 3.02 -17.20
N ALA A 162 -5.68 1.75 -17.25
CA ALA A 162 -4.82 0.63 -16.92
C ALA A 162 -3.57 0.60 -17.82
N ARG A 163 -3.75 0.90 -19.11
CA ARG A 163 -2.67 1.00 -20.09
C ARG A 163 -1.67 2.10 -19.74
N GLU A 164 -2.15 3.32 -19.50
CA GLU A 164 -1.30 4.44 -19.06
C GLU A 164 -0.47 4.06 -17.82
N ILE A 165 -1.12 3.44 -16.83
CA ILE A 165 -0.43 3.01 -15.60
C ILE A 165 0.61 1.93 -15.90
N ALA A 166 0.30 0.97 -16.77
CA ALA A 166 1.24 -0.08 -17.17
C ALA A 166 2.49 0.50 -17.84
N PHE A 167 2.34 1.53 -18.69
CA PHE A 167 3.48 2.24 -19.28
C PHE A 167 4.34 2.95 -18.22
N LEU A 168 3.71 3.68 -17.29
CA LEU A 168 4.42 4.36 -16.21
C LEU A 168 5.20 3.38 -15.32
N LEU A 169 4.59 2.23 -15.01
CA LEU A 169 5.25 1.17 -14.25
C LEU A 169 6.42 0.56 -15.04
N LEU A 170 6.25 0.32 -16.34
CA LEU A 170 7.30 -0.25 -17.18
C LEU A 170 8.50 0.70 -17.27
N GLU A 171 8.26 1.99 -17.50
CA GLU A 171 9.31 3.02 -17.50
C GLU A 171 10.06 3.06 -16.16
N SER A 172 9.34 3.01 -15.04
CA SER A 172 9.92 2.97 -13.70
C SER A 172 10.78 1.72 -13.48
N VAL A 173 10.31 0.55 -13.93
CA VAL A 173 11.05 -0.72 -13.85
C VAL A 173 12.33 -0.65 -14.69
N GLU A 174 12.24 -0.15 -15.93
CA GLU A 174 13.39 -0.03 -16.82
C GLU A 174 14.44 0.95 -16.30
N LYS A 175 14.01 2.09 -15.75
CA LYS A 175 14.90 3.07 -15.12
C LYS A 175 15.59 2.50 -13.88
N THR A 176 14.87 1.74 -13.05
CA THR A 176 15.44 1.07 -11.87
C THR A 176 16.45 0.01 -12.29
N ARG A 177 16.11 -0.79 -13.32
CA ARG A 177 17.00 -1.80 -13.90
C ARG A 177 18.29 -1.17 -14.40
N GLN A 178 18.21 -0.06 -15.14
CA GLN A 178 19.39 0.66 -15.62
C GLN A 178 20.24 1.18 -14.46
N SER A 179 19.60 1.75 -13.44
CA SER A 179 20.31 2.23 -12.24
C SER A 179 21.10 1.12 -11.52
N TYR A 180 20.55 -0.09 -11.44
CA TYR A 180 21.27 -1.24 -10.88
C TYR A 180 22.42 -1.72 -11.76
N LEU A 181 22.26 -1.71 -13.09
CA LEU A 181 23.35 -2.04 -14.02
C LEU A 181 24.50 -1.03 -13.91
N ASP A 182 24.17 0.26 -13.83
CA ASP A 182 25.16 1.33 -13.67
C ASP A 182 25.89 1.21 -12.33
N ALA A 183 25.16 0.92 -11.24
CA ALA A 183 25.73 0.69 -9.92
C ALA A 183 26.63 -0.56 -9.90
N ALA A 184 26.24 -1.65 -10.56
CA ALA A 184 27.04 -2.85 -10.69
C ALA A 184 28.35 -2.55 -11.43
N ALA A 185 28.27 -1.88 -12.59
CA ALA A 185 29.43 -1.51 -13.40
C ALA A 185 30.37 -0.57 -12.64
N TYR A 186 29.82 0.42 -11.92
CA TYR A 186 30.59 1.31 -11.06
C TYR A 186 31.35 0.53 -9.97
N ASN A 187 30.65 -0.33 -9.23
CA ASN A 187 31.24 -1.11 -8.15
C ASN A 187 32.37 -2.04 -8.64
N VAL A 188 32.16 -2.70 -9.78
CA VAL A 188 33.19 -3.55 -10.41
C VAL A 188 34.41 -2.73 -10.84
N LYS A 189 34.21 -1.55 -11.45
CA LYS A 189 35.29 -0.66 -11.90
C LYS A 189 36.19 -0.20 -10.76
N TYR A 190 35.63 0.04 -9.57
CA TYR A 190 36.36 0.52 -8.39
C TYR A 190 36.68 -0.59 -7.38
N ALA A 191 36.57 -1.86 -7.77
CA ALA A 191 36.96 -2.97 -6.93
C ALA A 191 38.47 -2.96 -6.66
N LYS A 192 38.86 -3.22 -5.40
CA LYS A 192 40.27 -3.24 -4.98
C LYS A 192 41.00 -4.52 -5.39
N ASN A 193 40.26 -5.58 -5.72
CA ASN A 193 40.79 -6.87 -6.16
C ASN A 193 39.72 -7.69 -6.89
N GLU A 194 40.15 -8.79 -7.51
CA GLU A 194 39.30 -9.68 -8.30
C GLU A 194 38.19 -10.34 -7.49
N ALA A 195 38.45 -10.72 -6.22
CA ALA A 195 37.44 -11.30 -5.35
C ALA A 195 36.31 -10.29 -5.05
N GLN A 196 36.65 -9.02 -4.85
CA GLN A 196 35.69 -7.94 -4.63
C GLN A 196 34.91 -7.61 -5.91
N ALA A 197 35.57 -7.62 -7.07
CA ALA A 197 34.90 -7.44 -8.36
C ALA A 197 33.86 -8.54 -8.61
N LYS A 198 34.20 -9.80 -8.31
CA LYS A 198 33.29 -10.95 -8.44
C LYS A 198 32.12 -10.90 -7.45
N MET A 199 32.35 -10.39 -6.24
CA MET A 199 31.25 -10.16 -5.28
C MET A 199 30.30 -9.07 -5.80
N PHE A 200 30.83 -7.97 -6.33
CA PHE A 200 30.02 -6.85 -6.82
C PHE A 200 29.24 -7.18 -8.10
N SER A 201 29.77 -8.03 -8.98
CA SER A 201 29.06 -8.43 -10.19
C SER A 201 27.75 -9.16 -9.88
N GLY A 202 27.71 -9.93 -8.78
CA GLY A 202 26.50 -10.67 -8.37
C GLY A 202 25.58 -9.92 -7.40
N LEU A 203 25.95 -8.70 -6.96
CA LEU A 203 25.25 -7.98 -5.90
C LEU A 203 23.79 -7.68 -6.25
N TYR A 204 23.50 -7.46 -7.54
CA TYR A 204 22.18 -7.06 -8.03
C TYR A 204 21.48 -8.12 -8.88
N ASP A 205 22.05 -9.32 -9.05
CA ASP A 205 21.49 -10.34 -9.96
C ASP A 205 20.06 -10.72 -9.62
N GLU A 206 19.76 -10.91 -8.33
CA GLU A 206 18.42 -11.21 -7.85
C GLU A 206 17.43 -10.08 -8.17
N HIS A 207 17.85 -8.82 -7.94
CA HIS A 207 17.03 -7.65 -8.21
C HIS A 207 16.76 -7.48 -9.71
N LEU A 208 17.79 -7.63 -10.55
CA LEU A 208 17.67 -7.56 -12.00
C LEU A 208 16.76 -8.68 -12.54
N ARG A 209 16.85 -9.90 -11.99
CA ARG A 209 15.97 -11.01 -12.39
C ARG A 209 14.50 -10.71 -12.10
N ARG A 210 14.19 -10.16 -10.93
CA ARG A 210 12.82 -9.75 -10.56
C ARG A 210 12.30 -8.65 -11.47
N LEU A 211 13.10 -7.61 -11.71
CA LEU A 211 12.73 -6.51 -12.60
C LEU A 211 12.48 -6.98 -14.04
N ASN A 212 13.23 -7.97 -14.53
CA ASN A 212 12.98 -8.55 -15.86
C ASN A 212 11.63 -9.28 -15.90
N VAL A 213 11.28 -10.04 -14.86
CA VAL A 213 9.96 -10.70 -14.77
C VAL A 213 8.84 -9.66 -14.73
N ASP A 214 8.99 -8.61 -13.92
CA ASP A 214 8.02 -7.52 -13.82
C ASP A 214 7.84 -6.80 -15.16
N ALA A 215 8.94 -6.50 -15.86
CA ALA A 215 8.91 -5.84 -17.17
C ALA A 215 8.18 -6.69 -18.22
N GLU A 216 8.47 -7.99 -18.30
CA GLU A 216 7.80 -8.89 -19.25
C GLU A 216 6.30 -9.05 -18.93
N HIS A 217 5.95 -9.09 -17.65
CA HIS A 217 4.55 -9.10 -17.23
C HIS A 217 3.80 -7.83 -17.64
N LEU A 218 4.42 -6.66 -17.44
CA LEU A 218 3.84 -5.36 -17.85
C LEU A 218 3.69 -5.27 -19.37
N LYS A 219 4.72 -5.66 -20.15
CA LYS A 219 4.64 -5.71 -21.61
C LYS A 219 3.53 -6.62 -22.10
N LYS A 220 3.36 -7.79 -21.49
CA LYS A 220 2.26 -8.72 -21.83
C LYS A 220 0.90 -8.07 -21.57
N ARG A 221 0.71 -7.41 -20.44
CA ARG A 221 -0.55 -6.70 -20.13
C ARG A 221 -0.82 -5.56 -21.11
N ILE A 222 0.19 -4.76 -21.45
CA ILE A 222 0.08 -3.70 -22.47
C ILE A 222 -0.37 -4.30 -23.81
N ALA A 223 0.29 -5.37 -24.27
CA ALA A 223 -0.06 -6.04 -25.51
C ALA A 223 -1.50 -6.60 -25.51
N MET A 224 -1.94 -7.16 -24.39
CA MET A 224 -3.33 -7.62 -24.22
C MET A 224 -4.34 -6.48 -24.30
N ILE A 225 -4.04 -5.33 -23.68
CA ILE A 225 -4.92 -4.14 -23.75
C ILE A 225 -4.95 -3.59 -25.18
N ASP A 226 -3.79 -3.45 -25.84
CA ASP A 226 -3.67 -2.96 -27.22
C ASP A 226 -4.41 -3.87 -28.22
N ALA A 227 -4.39 -5.17 -28.00
CA ALA A 227 -5.10 -6.15 -28.82
C ALA A 227 -6.57 -6.34 -28.42
N ALA A 228 -7.10 -5.53 -27.49
CA ALA A 228 -8.45 -5.62 -26.94
C ALA A 228 -8.81 -7.03 -26.40
N GLN A 229 -7.83 -7.75 -25.86
CA GLN A 229 -7.99 -9.09 -25.27
C GLN A 229 -8.54 -9.02 -23.84
N TYR A 230 -9.63 -8.29 -23.64
CA TYR A 230 -10.19 -8.01 -22.31
C TYR A 230 -10.69 -9.25 -21.58
N ASP A 231 -11.12 -10.29 -22.31
CA ASP A 231 -11.53 -11.57 -21.71
C ASP A 231 -10.36 -12.25 -20.98
N LEU A 232 -9.16 -12.24 -21.56
CA LEU A 232 -7.96 -12.82 -20.93
C LEU A 232 -7.55 -12.04 -19.67
N LEU A 233 -7.67 -10.71 -19.72
CA LEU A 233 -7.42 -9.86 -18.55
C LEU A 233 -8.47 -10.13 -17.46
N ARG A 234 -9.73 -10.31 -17.84
CA ARG A 234 -10.83 -10.65 -16.92
C ARG A 234 -10.62 -12.01 -16.26
N GLU A 235 -10.21 -13.02 -17.00
CA GLU A 235 -9.86 -14.33 -16.44
C GLU A 235 -8.73 -14.22 -15.40
N GLU A 236 -7.74 -13.36 -15.64
CA GLU A 236 -6.69 -13.09 -14.67
C GLU A 236 -7.23 -12.42 -13.39
N ILE A 237 -8.10 -11.43 -13.54
CA ILE A 237 -8.79 -10.76 -12.42
C ILE A 237 -9.62 -11.78 -11.62
N ASP A 238 -10.41 -12.62 -12.28
CA ASP A 238 -11.26 -13.62 -11.61
C ASP A 238 -10.43 -14.66 -10.87
N ARG A 239 -9.30 -15.10 -11.44
CA ARG A 239 -8.32 -15.95 -10.74
C ARG A 239 -7.77 -15.27 -9.49
N ASN A 240 -7.40 -14.00 -9.59
CA ASN A 240 -6.88 -13.22 -8.45
C ASN A 240 -7.92 -13.06 -7.35
N ILE A 241 -9.18 -12.77 -7.69
CA ILE A 241 -10.28 -12.68 -6.73
C ILE A 241 -10.48 -14.03 -6.04
N GLY A 242 -10.49 -15.13 -6.80
CA GLY A 242 -10.64 -16.49 -6.27
C GLY A 242 -9.51 -16.89 -5.31
N MET A 243 -8.26 -16.58 -5.67
CA MET A 243 -7.10 -16.78 -4.79
C MET A 243 -7.21 -15.96 -3.51
N SER A 244 -7.46 -14.65 -3.65
CA SER A 244 -7.58 -13.74 -2.50
C SER A 244 -8.70 -14.14 -1.57
N THR A 245 -9.84 -14.57 -2.11
CA THR A 245 -10.99 -15.04 -1.33
C THR A 245 -10.63 -16.25 -0.50
N LYS A 246 -9.92 -17.24 -1.06
CA LYS A 246 -9.45 -18.42 -0.31
C LYS A 246 -8.51 -18.01 0.82
N VAL A 247 -7.52 -17.17 0.52
CA VAL A 247 -6.54 -16.69 1.51
C VAL A 247 -7.23 -15.91 2.62
N LEU A 248 -8.17 -15.02 2.30
CA LEU A 248 -8.90 -14.25 3.31
C LEU A 248 -9.88 -15.10 4.12
N ALA A 249 -10.49 -16.13 3.55
CA ALA A 249 -11.31 -17.07 4.30
C ALA A 249 -10.49 -17.88 5.32
N GLU A 250 -9.24 -18.23 4.99
CA GLU A 250 -8.31 -18.88 5.93
C GLU A 250 -7.84 -17.90 7.03
N LEU A 251 -7.48 -16.66 6.65
CA LEU A 251 -6.94 -15.66 7.57
C LEU A 251 -8.02 -15.04 8.46
N TYR A 252 -9.23 -14.85 7.93
CA TYR A 252 -10.34 -14.13 8.54
C TYR A 252 -11.67 -14.87 8.31
N PRO A 253 -11.83 -16.11 8.82
CA PRO A 253 -13.06 -16.89 8.68
C PRO A 253 -14.30 -16.18 9.24
N GLU A 254 -14.13 -15.18 10.11
CA GLU A 254 -15.20 -14.39 10.69
C GLU A 254 -16.01 -13.56 9.66
N PHE A 255 -15.52 -13.45 8.42
CA PHE A 255 -16.18 -12.72 7.32
C PHE A 255 -16.80 -13.62 6.24
N TYR A 256 -16.73 -14.94 6.38
CA TYR A 256 -17.13 -15.94 5.36
C TYR A 256 -18.03 -17.02 5.97
#